data_AF-A0A950MIV0-F1
#
_entry.id   AF-A0A950MIV0-F1
#
_cell.length_a   1.000
_cell.length_b   1.000
_cell.length_c   1.000
_cell.angle_alpha   90.00
_cell.angle_beta   90.00
_cell.angle_gamma   90.00
#
_symmetry.space_group_name_H-M   'P 1'
#
loop_
_entity.id
_entity.type
_entity.pdbx_description
1 polymer ?
#
loop_
_entity_poly.entity_id
_entity_poly.type
_entity_poly.pdbx_seq_one_letter_code
_entity_poly.pdbx_strand_id
1 'polypeptide(L)' 'MINDIVRRQAHGVHLSVADVYARAKKRRPGIGFTTVYRALARLRDLGLISEIRLPGAEGAYYEAAGEAHAHFR' A
#
# COMPACT_ATOMS: atom_id res chain seq x y z
N MET A 1 2.37 10.64 5.27
CA MET A 1 2.01 10.79 3.83
C MET A 1 1.71 9.46 3.16
N ILE A 2 2.70 8.60 2.88
CA ILE A 2 2.46 7.29 2.21
C ILE A 2 1.67 6.34 3.11
N ASN A 3 2.02 6.28 4.39
CA ASN A 3 1.27 5.51 5.39
C ASN A 3 -0.23 5.87 5.38
N ASP A 4 -0.55 7.16 5.35
CA ASP A 4 -1.95 7.63 5.35
C ASP A 4 -2.70 7.29 4.06
N ILE A 5 -1.99 7.12 2.94
CA ILE A 5 -2.60 6.71 1.67
C ILE A 5 -3.09 5.27 1.75
N VAL A 6 -2.31 4.39 2.38
CA VAL A 6 -2.66 2.97 2.56
C VAL A 6 -3.67 2.79 3.69
N ARG A 7 -3.50 3.48 4.82
CA ARG A 7 -4.31 3.29 6.03
C ARG A 7 -5.72 3.90 5.99
N ARG A 8 -5.99 4.87 5.11
CA ARG A 8 -7.33 5.50 4.99
C ARG A 8 -8.26 4.78 4.02
N GLN A 9 -7.89 3.58 3.60
CA GLN A 9 -8.67 2.75 2.69
C GLN A 9 -9.79 2.05 3.45
N ALA A 10 -10.92 1.83 2.78
CA ALA A 10 -11.96 0.96 3.29
C ALA A 10 -11.41 -0.49 3.42
N HIS A 11 -11.99 -1.27 4.32
CA HIS A 11 -11.63 -2.68 4.49
C HIS A 11 -11.80 -3.46 3.17
N GLY A 12 -10.87 -4.39 2.91
CA GLY A 12 -10.83 -5.17 1.67
C GLY A 12 -10.34 -4.42 0.44
N VAL A 13 -9.93 -3.15 0.57
CA VAL A 13 -9.35 -2.39 -0.54
C VAL A 13 -7.82 -2.42 -0.45
N HIS A 14 -7.21 -3.10 -1.41
CA HIS A 14 -5.76 -3.20 -1.51
C HIS A 14 -5.23 -2.28 -2.62
N LEU A 15 -4.08 -1.64 -2.39
CA LEU A 15 -3.49 -0.70 -3.35
C LEU A 15 -2.23 -1.27 -3.99
N SER A 16 -2.14 -1.22 -5.31
CA SER A 16 -0.87 -1.46 -5.99
C SER A 16 0.13 -0.32 -5.70
N VAL A 17 1.41 -0.56 -5.96
CA VAL A 17 2.43 0.50 -5.91
C VAL A 17 2.06 1.69 -6.82
N ALA A 18 1.48 1.40 -7.99
CA ALA A 18 1.06 2.42 -8.95
C ALA A 18 -0.08 3.30 -8.39
N ASP A 19 -1.05 2.70 -7.70
CA ASP A 19 -2.14 3.45 -7.06
C ASP A 19 -1.62 4.37 -5.96
N VAL A 20 -0.72 3.86 -5.12
CA VAL A 20 -0.10 4.64 -4.06
C VAL A 20 0.69 5.80 -4.67
N TYR A 21 1.44 5.55 -5.76
CA TYR A 21 2.19 6.59 -6.45
C TYR A 21 1.27 7.66 -7.04
N ALA A 22 0.21 7.29 -7.75
CA ALA A 22 -0.74 8.24 -8.34
C ALA A 22 -1.35 9.15 -7.27
N ARG A 23 -1.73 8.58 -6.12
CA ARG A 23 -2.27 9.34 -4.97
C ARG A 23 -1.21 10.22 -4.31
N ALA A 24 0.02 9.72 -4.17
CA ALA A 24 1.13 10.48 -3.61
C ALA A 24 1.51 11.67 -4.50
N LYS A 25 1.52 11.46 -5.82
CA LYS A 25 1.83 12.49 -6.82
C LYS A 25 0.83 13.64 -6.79
N LYS A 26 -0.47 13.34 -6.60
CA LYS A 26 -1.52 14.36 -6.40
C LYS A 26 -1.26 15.23 -5.17
N ARG A 27 -0.76 14.64 -4.07
CA ARG A 27 -0.45 15.38 -2.83
C ARG A 27 0.91 16.09 -2.88
N ARG A 28 1.87 15.54 -3.60
CA ARG A 28 3.24 16.07 -3.69
C ARG A 28 3.79 15.84 -5.11
N PRO A 29 3.59 16.80 -6.04
CA PRO A 29 3.99 16.63 -7.44
C PRO A 29 5.47 16.31 -7.67
N GLY A 30 6.36 16.69 -6.74
CA GLY A 30 7.78 16.36 -6.81
C GLY A 30 8.16 14.94 -6.37
N ILE A 31 7.22 14.11 -5.87
CA ILE A 31 7.57 12.75 -5.42
C ILE A 31 7.93 11.84 -6.59
N GLY A 32 9.03 11.09 -6.43
CA GLY A 32 9.45 10.05 -7.37
C GLY A 32 8.86 8.68 -7.05
N PHE A 33 8.74 7.83 -8.06
CA PHE A 33 8.24 6.46 -7.92
C PHE A 33 9.10 5.62 -6.95
N THR A 34 10.43 5.72 -7.07
CA THR A 34 11.39 5.04 -6.17
C THR A 34 11.19 5.42 -4.70
N THR A 35 10.83 6.67 -4.43
CA THR A 35 10.53 7.14 -3.06
C THR A 35 9.29 6.44 -2.51
N VAL A 36 8.24 6.28 -3.34
CA VAL A 36 7.03 5.54 -2.95
C VAL A 36 7.34 4.07 -2.70
N TYR A 37 8.09 3.43 -3.61
CA TYR A 37 8.49 2.04 -3.47
C TYR A 37 9.28 1.80 -2.17
N ARG A 38 10.32 2.59 -1.91
CA ARG A 38 11.13 2.49 -0.69
C ARG A 38 10.32 2.77 0.58
N ALA A 39 9.38 3.71 0.53
CA ALA A 39 8.49 3.99 1.64
C ALA A 39 7.56 2.81 1.95
N LEU A 40 6.96 2.18 0.93
CA LEU A 40 6.12 1.00 1.10
C LEU A 40 6.92 -0.17 1.68
N ALA A 41 8.11 -0.46 1.14
CA ALA A 41 8.99 -1.47 1.68
C ALA A 41 9.31 -1.20 3.16
N ARG A 42 9.68 0.04 3.50
CA ARG A 42 10.00 0.40 4.89
C ARG A 42 8.79 0.28 5.82
N LEU A 43 7.60 0.67 5.38
CA LEU A 43 6.38 0.55 6.17
C LEU A 43 5.99 -0.91 6.41
N ARG A 44 6.15 -1.77 5.39
CA ARG A 44 5.96 -3.21 5.51
C ARG A 44 6.95 -3.82 6.50
N ASP A 45 8.23 -3.48 6.37
CA ASP A 45 9.29 -3.99 7.26
C ASP A 45 9.07 -3.55 8.72
N LEU A 46 8.38 -2.43 8.93
CA LEU A 46 7.97 -1.95 10.26
C LEU A 46 6.64 -2.54 10.75
N GLY A 47 5.98 -3.41 9.97
CA GLY A 47 4.69 -4.01 10.31
C GLY A 47 3.51 -3.04 10.30
N LEU A 48 3.64 -1.87 9.67
CA LEU A 48 2.58 -0.84 9.63
C LEU A 48 1.59 -1.05 8.47
N ILE A 49 2.01 -1.81 7.45
CA ILE A 49 1.19 -2.22 6.30
C ILE A 49 1.51 -3.68 5.97
N SER A 50 0.55 -4.36 5.36
CA SER A 50 0.72 -5.73 4.86
C SER A 50 0.91 -5.72 3.35
N GLU A 51 1.82 -6.55 2.85
CA GLU A 51 1.95 -6.84 1.42
C GLU A 51 1.13 -8.08 1.08
N ILE A 52 0.24 -7.99 0.10
CA ILE A 52 -0.64 -9.06 -0.36
C ILE A 52 -0.33 -9.41 -1.81
N ARG A 53 -0.30 -10.71 -2.10
CA ARG A 53 -0.32 -11.23 -3.47
C ARG A 53 -1.72 -11.71 -3.79
N LEU A 54 -2.40 -10.98 -4.69
CA LEU A 54 -3.73 -11.34 -5.16
C LEU A 54 -3.63 -12.35 -6.30
N PRO A 55 -4.39 -13.46 -6.30
CA PRO A 55 -4.40 -14.42 -7.40
C PRO A 55 -4.74 -13.75 -8.74
N GLY A 56 -3.89 -13.92 -9.75
CA GLY A 56 -4.09 -13.35 -11.08
C GLY A 56 -3.77 -11.86 -11.22
N ALA A 57 -3.35 -11.19 -10.14
CA ALA A 57 -2.90 -9.81 -10.21
C ALA A 57 -1.38 -9.74 -10.40
N GLU A 58 -0.92 -8.80 -11.23
CA GLU A 58 0.51 -8.51 -11.35
C GLU A 58 0.97 -7.59 -10.21
N GLY A 59 2.07 -7.99 -9.56
CA GLY A 59 2.74 -7.18 -8.56
C GLY A 59 2.17 -7.27 -7.15
N ALA A 60 2.71 -6.40 -6.29
CA ALA A 60 2.40 -6.35 -4.87
C ALA A 60 1.28 -5.34 -4.59
N TYR A 61 0.33 -5.75 -3.76
CA TYR A 61 -0.72 -4.91 -3.23
C TYR A 61 -0.48 -4.65 -1.74
N TYR A 62 -0.94 -3.50 -1.25
CA TYR A 62 -0.72 -3.07 0.12
C TYR A 62 -2.02 -2.67 0.78
N GLU A 63 -2.14 -3.04 2.05
CA GLU A 63 -3.23 -2.63 2.93
C GLU A 63 -2.71 -2.21 4.30
N ALA A 64 -3.56 -1.58 5.09
CA ALA A 64 -3.23 -1.30 6.49
C ALA A 64 -2.96 -2.60 7.23
N ALA A 65 -1.91 -2.67 8.04
CA ALA A 65 -1.77 -3.77 8.96
C ALA A 65 -2.94 -3.71 9.97
N GLY A 66 -3.79 -4.73 9.96
CA GLY A 66 -4.86 -4.95 10.95
C GLY A 66 -4.57 -6.21 11.76
N GLU A 67 -5.09 -6.29 12.99
CA GLU A 67 -5.21 -7.58 13.69
C GLU A 67 -5.90 -8.58 12.74
N ALA A 68 -5.41 -9.81 12.70
CA ALA A 68 -5.72 -10.81 11.68
C ALA A 68 -7.22 -10.95 11.35
N HIS A 69 -7.72 -10.20 10.37
CA HIS A 69 -9.00 -10.47 9.74
C HIS A 69 -8.73 -11.44 8.61
N ALA A 70 -8.72 -12.73 8.95
CA ALA A 70 -8.60 -13.81 7.98
C ALA A 70 -9.67 -13.64 6.89
N HIS A 71 -9.23 -13.39 5.66
CA HIS A 71 -10.10 -13.47 4.49
C HIS A 71 -10.44 -14.95 4.25
N PHE A 72 -11.51 -15.44 4.87
CA PHE A 72 -12.15 -16.68 4.43
C PHE A 72 -12.94 -16.41 3.15
N ARG A 73 -12.71 -17.28 2.18
CA ARG A 73 -13.21 -17.25 0.80
C ARG A 73 -14.57 -17.91 0.70
#